data_AF-A0A962T0D5-F1
#
_entry.id   AF-A0A962T0D5-F1
#
_cell.length_a   1.000
_cell.length_b   1.000
_cell.length_c   1.000
_cell.angle_alpha   90.00
_cell.angle_beta   90.00
_cell.angle_gamma   90.00
#
_symmetry.space_group_name_H-M   'P 1'
#
loop_
_entity.id
_entity.type
_entity.pdbx_description
1 polymer ?
#
loop_
_entity_poly.entity_id
_entity_poly.type
_entity_poly.pdbx_seq_one_letter_code
_entity_poly.pdbx_strand_id
1 'polypeptide(L)'
;MAAAPLARERIGRILERWFLTEPLLFSLWNDHRVTSAPVATIRVGSDVIAYNPEFIDRLTPAELEAVMRCEAVCILLKYPYSRRLVPPQITWQASNLTLREHLGALPLPLPWAVDIFGHHDYDYQFYEFYHHRLLEQAASTPGSSARVEAGGGGAGEPGPASMTGEDEGEGGEVESASSPATGGGAGGEATPDLLNDYAHSPRVGLENTRDWDEDDLFSDRIDERVTDAELNRS
;
A
#
# COMPACT_ATOMS: atom_id res chain seq x y z
N MET A 1 8.62 -7.11 -18.86
CA MET A 1 9.80 -6.31 -18.49
C MET A 1 10.43 -7.02 -17.30
N ALA A 2 11.58 -7.67 -17.46
CA ALA A 2 12.22 -8.42 -16.38
C ALA A 2 12.71 -7.43 -15.31
N ALA A 3 12.52 -7.74 -14.02
CA ALA A 3 13.11 -6.97 -12.93
C ALA A 3 14.60 -6.71 -13.23
N ALA A 4 15.06 -5.48 -13.05
CA ALA A 4 16.49 -5.22 -13.05
C ALA A 4 17.15 -6.19 -12.04
N PRO A 5 18.30 -6.82 -12.36
CA PRO A 5 18.93 -7.82 -11.50
C PRO A 5 19.23 -7.31 -10.08
N LEU A 6 19.30 -5.98 -9.90
CA LEU A 6 19.61 -5.32 -8.63
C LEU A 6 18.55 -5.55 -7.55
N ALA A 7 17.26 -5.30 -7.83
CA ALA A 7 16.20 -5.38 -6.81
C ALA A 7 16.10 -6.77 -6.15
N ARG A 8 16.12 -7.82 -6.98
CA ARG A 8 16.05 -9.21 -6.49
C ARG A 8 17.29 -9.58 -5.67
N GLU A 9 18.47 -9.17 -6.12
CA GLU A 9 19.72 -9.40 -5.39
C GLU A 9 19.69 -8.69 -4.02
N ARG A 10 19.22 -7.45 -3.98
CA ARG A 10 19.09 -6.67 -2.74
C ARG A 10 18.16 -7.32 -1.72
N ILE A 11 16.99 -7.81 -2.17
CA ILE A 11 16.06 -8.61 -1.35
C ILE A 11 16.77 -9.87 -0.85
N GLY A 12 17.46 -10.59 -1.75
CA GLY A 12 18.20 -11.82 -1.41
C GLY A 12 19.22 -11.61 -0.29
N ARG A 13 20.00 -10.53 -0.33
CA ARG A 13 20.98 -10.20 0.73
C ARG A 13 20.36 -9.95 2.10
N ILE A 14 19.10 -9.48 2.16
CA ILE A 14 18.38 -9.33 3.44
C ILE A 14 17.91 -10.70 3.92
N LEU A 15 17.37 -11.54 3.04
CA LEU A 15 16.95 -12.90 3.38
C LEU A 15 18.12 -13.77 3.88
N GLU A 16 19.30 -13.64 3.27
CA GLU A 16 20.53 -14.31 3.75
C GLU A 16 20.88 -13.92 5.19
N ARG A 17 20.67 -12.65 5.58
CA ARG A 17 20.86 -12.21 6.96
C ARG A 17 19.77 -12.75 7.87
N TRP A 18 18.50 -12.60 7.48
CA TRP A 18 17.36 -13.09 8.25
C TRP A 18 17.38 -14.59 8.48
N PHE A 19 17.94 -15.37 7.56
CA PHE A 19 18.17 -16.80 7.76
C PHE A 19 18.92 -17.09 9.07
N LEU A 20 19.84 -16.21 9.47
CA LEU A 20 20.63 -16.33 10.70
C LEU A 20 20.04 -15.55 11.88
N THR A 21 19.44 -14.37 11.62
CA THR A 21 19.05 -13.43 12.69
C THR A 21 17.56 -13.42 12.98
N GLU A 22 16.72 -13.71 12.00
CA GLU A 22 15.25 -13.57 12.05
C GLU A 22 14.57 -14.78 11.36
N PRO A 23 14.77 -16.01 11.85
CA PRO A 23 14.37 -17.24 11.15
C PRO A 23 12.85 -17.31 10.89
N LEU A 24 12.03 -16.72 11.76
CA LEU A 24 10.58 -16.64 11.56
C LEU A 24 10.23 -15.74 10.36
N LEU A 25 10.81 -14.54 10.28
CA LEU A 25 10.57 -13.63 9.16
C LEU A 25 11.10 -14.23 7.85
N PHE A 26 12.26 -14.90 7.90
CA PHE A 26 12.80 -15.64 6.77
C PHE A 26 11.84 -16.73 6.28
N SER A 27 11.29 -17.55 7.20
CA SER A 27 10.35 -18.62 6.83
C SER A 27 9.09 -18.06 6.21
N LEU A 28 8.47 -17.05 6.84
CA LEU A 28 7.26 -16.42 6.34
C LEU A 28 7.46 -15.82 4.94
N TRP A 29 8.58 -15.14 4.71
CA TRP A 29 8.89 -14.57 3.40
C TRP A 29 9.03 -15.64 2.32
N ASN A 30 9.64 -16.79 2.63
CA ASN A 30 9.83 -17.89 1.68
C ASN A 30 8.57 -18.70 1.40
N ASP A 31 7.56 -18.64 2.28
CA ASP A 31 6.24 -19.24 2.00
C ASP A 31 5.46 -18.46 0.92
N HIS A 32 5.94 -17.28 0.52
CA HIS A 32 5.33 -16.47 -0.52
C HIS A 32 6.11 -16.50 -1.83
N ARG A 33 5.39 -16.43 -2.94
CA ARG A 33 5.98 -16.23 -4.26
C ARG A 33 6.36 -14.76 -4.43
N VAL A 34 7.66 -14.48 -4.47
CA VAL A 34 8.18 -13.12 -4.66
C VAL A 34 8.28 -12.81 -6.16
N THR A 35 7.54 -11.81 -6.63
CA THR A 35 7.49 -11.44 -8.05
C THR A 35 7.60 -9.93 -8.27
N SER A 36 8.24 -9.55 -9.38
CA SER A 36 8.19 -8.18 -9.84
C SER A 36 6.85 -7.92 -10.53
N ALA A 37 6.24 -6.76 -10.24
CA ALA A 37 4.94 -6.37 -10.76
C ALA A 37 4.86 -4.85 -10.95
N PRO A 38 3.96 -4.35 -11.82
CA PRO A 38 3.74 -2.92 -12.03
C PRO A 38 2.83 -2.33 -10.92
N VAL A 39 3.25 -2.49 -9.67
CA VAL A 39 2.63 -1.88 -8.48
C VAL A 39 3.35 -0.57 -8.15
N ALA A 40 2.80 0.25 -7.27
CA ALA A 40 3.47 1.48 -6.84
C ALA A 40 4.73 1.16 -6.00
N THR A 41 4.61 0.27 -5.01
CA THR A 41 5.66 0.00 -4.01
C THR A 41 5.93 -1.50 -3.82
N ILE A 42 5.57 -2.07 -2.69
CA ILE A 42 5.55 -3.51 -2.39
C ILE A 42 4.21 -3.82 -1.72
N ARG A 43 3.65 -5.00 -1.98
CA ARG A 43 2.41 -5.45 -1.35
C ARG A 43 2.39 -6.96 -1.20
N VAL A 44 1.58 -7.41 -0.25
CA VAL A 44 1.34 -8.83 0.02
C VAL A 44 -0.14 -9.14 -0.12
N GLY A 45 -0.43 -10.27 -0.76
CA GLY A 45 -1.77 -10.85 -0.83
C GLY A 45 -1.79 -12.07 -1.74
N SER A 46 -2.75 -12.98 -1.51
CA SER A 46 -2.96 -14.17 -2.35
C SER A 46 -1.67 -14.97 -2.61
N ASP A 47 -0.91 -15.34 -1.57
CA ASP A 47 0.38 -16.06 -1.66
C ASP A 47 1.56 -15.33 -2.34
N VAL A 48 1.37 -14.07 -2.74
CA VAL A 48 2.34 -13.30 -3.51
C VAL A 48 2.89 -12.11 -2.73
N ILE A 49 4.20 -11.93 -2.80
CA ILE A 49 4.86 -10.65 -2.51
C ILE A 49 5.19 -9.98 -3.85
N ALA A 50 4.38 -8.99 -4.23
CA ALA A 50 4.52 -8.26 -5.47
C ALA A 50 5.29 -6.96 -5.20
N TYR A 51 6.37 -6.72 -5.94
CA TYR A 51 7.20 -5.51 -5.75
C TYR A 51 7.48 -4.77 -7.06
N ASN A 52 7.56 -3.45 -6.95
CA ASN A 52 8.06 -2.57 -7.98
C ASN A 52 9.60 -2.54 -7.90
N PRO A 53 10.33 -3.00 -8.94
CA PRO A 53 11.79 -3.01 -8.92
C PRO A 53 12.38 -1.60 -8.81
N GLU A 54 11.77 -0.60 -9.43
CA GLU A 54 12.26 0.79 -9.36
C GLU A 54 12.13 1.38 -7.95
N PHE A 55 11.06 1.00 -7.24
CA PHE A 55 10.90 1.35 -5.82
C PHE A 55 12.04 0.74 -4.99
N ILE A 56 12.22 -0.59 -5.09
CA ILE A 56 13.25 -1.32 -4.33
C ILE A 56 14.65 -0.77 -4.62
N ASP A 57 14.95 -0.46 -5.88
CA ASP A 57 16.28 0.00 -6.31
C ASP A 57 16.63 1.39 -5.76
N ARG A 58 15.64 2.22 -5.43
CA ARG A 58 15.85 3.58 -4.90
C ARG A 58 15.97 3.66 -3.39
N LEU A 59 15.51 2.64 -2.66
CA LEU A 59 15.62 2.61 -1.19
C LEU A 59 17.09 2.54 -0.76
N THR A 60 17.42 3.09 0.40
CA THR A 60 18.68 2.77 1.09
C THR A 60 18.66 1.34 1.64
N PRO A 61 19.80 0.75 2.04
CA PRO A 61 19.81 -0.57 2.67
C PRO A 61 18.94 -0.64 3.93
N ALA A 62 18.95 0.41 4.75
CA ALA A 62 18.17 0.48 5.99
C ALA A 62 16.66 0.63 5.72
N GLU A 63 16.28 1.45 4.74
CA GLU A 63 14.88 1.58 4.31
C GLU A 63 14.34 0.28 3.73
N LEU A 64 15.11 -0.39 2.85
CA LEU A 64 14.67 -1.65 2.26
C LEU A 64 14.46 -2.72 3.33
N GLU A 65 15.38 -2.84 4.28
CA GLU A 65 15.23 -3.78 5.39
C GLU A 65 14.01 -3.45 6.27
N ALA A 66 13.76 -2.16 6.53
CA ALA A 66 12.58 -1.72 7.25
C ALA A 66 11.27 -2.01 6.50
N VAL A 67 11.21 -1.75 5.20
CA VAL A 67 10.05 -2.07 4.34
C VAL A 67 9.80 -3.58 4.37
N MET A 68 10.83 -4.39 4.09
CA MET A 68 10.70 -5.85 4.13
C MET A 68 10.21 -6.34 5.49
N ARG A 69 10.74 -5.76 6.58
CA ARG A 69 10.30 -6.09 7.94
C ARG A 69 8.82 -5.75 8.17
N CYS A 70 8.36 -4.60 7.69
CA CYS A 70 6.95 -4.22 7.78
C CYS A 70 6.06 -5.25 7.07
N GLU A 71 6.38 -5.60 5.82
CA GLU A 71 5.60 -6.59 5.06
C GLU A 71 5.62 -7.98 5.71
N ALA A 72 6.78 -8.44 6.20
CA ALA A 72 6.90 -9.71 6.90
C ALA A 72 6.09 -9.75 8.21
N VAL A 73 6.05 -8.63 8.94
CA VAL A 73 5.24 -8.50 10.16
C VAL A 73 3.75 -8.37 9.82
N CYS A 74 3.36 -7.70 8.72
CA CYS A 74 1.99 -7.74 8.22
C CYS A 74 1.51 -9.16 7.95
N ILE A 75 2.36 -9.99 7.33
CA ILE A 75 2.12 -11.42 7.11
C ILE A 75 1.98 -12.13 8.44
N LEU A 76 2.93 -11.97 9.36
CA LEU A 76 2.91 -12.60 10.68
C LEU A 76 1.63 -12.28 11.44
N LEU A 77 1.17 -11.03 11.37
CA LEU A 77 -0.07 -10.57 11.97
C LEU A 77 -1.30 -11.01 11.17
N LYS A 78 -1.14 -11.67 10.02
CA LYS A 78 -2.22 -12.17 9.15
C LYS A 78 -3.11 -11.08 8.57
N TYR A 79 -2.62 -9.84 8.43
CA TYR A 79 -3.44 -8.74 7.89
C TYR A 79 -4.00 -9.05 6.49
N PRO A 80 -3.20 -9.56 5.53
CA PRO A 80 -3.71 -9.87 4.20
C PRO A 80 -4.71 -11.04 4.14
N TYR A 81 -4.75 -11.88 5.18
CA TYR A 81 -5.41 -13.19 5.17
C TYR A 81 -6.61 -13.32 6.11
N SER A 82 -6.78 -12.38 7.04
CA SER A 82 -7.84 -12.45 8.07
C SER A 82 -8.55 -11.13 8.33
N ARG A 83 -7.99 -9.99 7.87
CA ARG A 83 -8.48 -8.66 8.26
C ARG A 83 -9.06 -7.87 7.09
N ARG A 84 -10.11 -8.41 6.47
CA ARG A 84 -10.84 -7.77 5.36
C ARG A 84 -11.88 -6.74 5.81
N LEU A 85 -11.44 -5.74 6.57
CA LEU A 85 -12.35 -4.67 7.00
C LEU A 85 -12.48 -3.59 5.91
N VAL A 86 -13.69 -3.10 5.70
CA VAL A 86 -14.00 -1.99 4.80
C VAL A 86 -14.11 -0.72 5.65
N PRO A 87 -13.59 0.44 5.20
CA PRO A 87 -12.90 0.71 3.92
C PRO A 87 -11.44 0.26 3.84
N PRO A 88 -10.94 -0.12 2.64
CA PRO A 88 -9.57 -0.63 2.48
C PRO A 88 -8.47 0.36 2.90
N GLN A 89 -8.70 1.67 2.71
CA GLN A 89 -7.75 2.72 3.13
C GLN A 89 -7.62 2.78 4.66
N ILE A 90 -8.73 2.60 5.39
CA ILE A 90 -8.74 2.61 6.85
C ILE A 90 -8.04 1.36 7.38
N THR A 91 -8.30 0.20 6.77
CA THR A 91 -7.60 -1.06 7.04
C THR A 91 -6.08 -0.93 6.86
N TRP A 92 -5.65 -0.38 5.73
CA TRP A 92 -4.24 -0.14 5.47
C TRP A 92 -3.61 0.85 6.47
N GLN A 93 -4.29 1.96 6.77
CA GLN A 93 -3.80 2.96 7.72
C GLN A 93 -3.72 2.39 9.16
N ALA A 94 -4.71 1.60 9.59
CA ALA A 94 -4.69 0.92 10.88
C ALA A 94 -3.52 -0.07 10.99
N SER A 95 -3.25 -0.81 9.91
CA SER A 95 -2.07 -1.67 9.81
C SER A 95 -0.77 -0.86 9.99
N ASN A 96 -0.61 0.22 9.23
CA ASN A 96 0.58 1.07 9.29
C ASN A 96 0.81 1.69 10.68
N LEU A 97 -0.24 2.17 11.34
CA LEU A 97 -0.19 2.66 12.72
C LEU A 97 0.29 1.56 13.67
N THR A 98 -0.32 0.37 13.58
CA THR A 98 0.05 -0.76 14.45
C THR A 98 1.52 -1.15 14.27
N LEU A 99 1.98 -1.24 13.02
CA LEU A 99 3.38 -1.56 12.71
C LEU A 99 4.32 -0.48 13.23
N ARG A 100 4.00 0.80 13.02
CA ARG A 100 4.84 1.91 13.48
C ARG A 100 5.04 1.88 14.98
N GLU A 101 3.96 1.71 15.73
CA GLU A 101 3.95 1.71 17.18
C GLU A 101 4.76 0.53 17.75
N HIS A 102 4.64 -0.66 17.16
CA HIS A 102 5.27 -1.87 17.70
C HIS A 102 6.68 -2.15 17.17
N LEU A 103 7.03 -1.65 15.98
CA LEU A 103 8.37 -1.81 15.39
C LEU A 103 9.29 -0.64 15.74
N GLY A 104 8.77 0.41 16.36
CA GLY A 104 9.52 1.55 16.87
C GLY A 104 10.11 2.44 15.78
N ALA A 105 11.32 2.96 16.04
CA ALA A 105 12.01 3.89 15.16
C ALA A 105 12.50 3.19 13.88
N LEU A 106 11.64 3.15 12.88
CA LEU A 106 11.94 2.76 11.51
C LEU A 106 12.39 3.98 10.68
N PRO A 107 13.32 3.82 9.72
CA PRO A 107 13.68 4.83 8.72
C PRO A 107 12.60 4.95 7.63
N LEU A 108 11.33 4.90 8.03
CA LEU A 108 10.16 4.99 7.15
C LEU A 108 9.26 6.09 7.68
N PRO A 109 8.61 6.88 6.81
CA PRO A 109 7.71 7.93 7.22
C PRO A 109 6.33 7.39 7.67
N LEU A 110 6.27 6.23 8.34
CA LEU A 110 4.99 5.75 8.87
C LEU A 110 4.52 6.69 10.01
N PRO A 111 3.24 7.13 10.00
CA PRO A 111 2.73 8.03 11.02
C PRO A 111 2.64 7.31 12.37
N TRP A 112 2.91 8.03 13.46
CA TRP A 112 2.56 7.57 14.81
C TRP A 112 1.08 7.81 15.10
N ALA A 113 0.53 7.13 16.10
CA ALA A 113 -0.83 7.37 16.57
C ALA A 113 -1.02 8.84 16.98
N VAL A 114 -0.03 9.42 17.69
CA VAL A 114 -0.04 10.83 18.09
C VAL A 114 -0.11 11.79 16.90
N ASP A 115 0.48 11.46 15.74
CA ASP A 115 0.43 12.31 14.54
C ASP A 115 -0.99 12.36 13.94
N ILE A 116 -1.79 11.31 14.16
CA ILE A 116 -3.15 11.19 13.62
C ILE A 116 -4.20 11.70 14.61
N PHE A 117 -4.06 11.34 15.89
CA PHE A 117 -5.07 11.60 16.93
C PHE A 117 -4.74 12.81 17.82
N GLY A 118 -3.51 13.32 17.74
CA GLY A 118 -3.07 14.52 18.46
C GLY A 118 -2.77 14.32 19.95
N HIS A 119 -2.75 13.07 20.44
CA HIS A 119 -2.44 12.73 21.83
C HIS A 119 -1.84 11.32 21.95
N HIS A 120 -1.21 11.05 23.10
CA HIS A 120 -0.48 9.80 23.37
C HIS A 120 -1.33 8.67 23.97
N ASP A 121 -2.60 8.92 24.32
CA ASP A 121 -3.46 7.88 24.92
C ASP A 121 -3.66 6.64 24.03
N TYR A 122 -3.38 6.78 22.72
CA TYR A 122 -3.54 5.72 21.73
C TYR A 122 -2.19 5.14 21.26
N ASP A 123 -1.09 5.40 21.96
CA ASP A 123 0.19 4.75 21.66
C ASP A 123 0.09 3.23 21.95
N TYR A 124 0.82 2.43 21.17
CA TYR A 124 0.91 0.96 21.32
C TYR A 124 -0.43 0.19 21.33
N GLN A 125 -1.46 0.69 20.64
CA GLN A 125 -2.74 -0.02 20.53
C GLN A 125 -2.72 -1.04 19.39
N PHE A 126 -3.63 -2.00 19.45
CA PHE A 126 -3.74 -3.06 18.44
C PHE A 126 -4.52 -2.59 17.20
N TYR A 127 -4.43 -3.37 16.12
CA TYR A 127 -5.05 -3.07 14.83
C TYR A 127 -6.54 -2.71 14.92
N GLU A 128 -7.35 -3.52 15.61
CA GLU A 128 -8.79 -3.34 15.67
C GLU A 128 -9.17 -2.04 16.41
N PHE A 129 -8.34 -1.61 17.37
CA PHE A 129 -8.51 -0.33 18.04
C PHE A 129 -8.29 0.83 17.04
N TYR A 130 -7.17 0.85 16.33
CA TYR A 130 -6.89 1.90 15.35
C TYR A 130 -7.93 1.91 14.24
N HIS A 131 -8.30 0.75 13.72
CA HIS A 131 -9.34 0.62 12.71
C HIS A 131 -10.66 1.25 13.18
N HIS A 132 -11.09 0.95 14.41
CA HIS A 132 -12.31 1.53 14.97
C HIS A 132 -12.22 3.06 15.13
N ARG A 133 -11.11 3.58 15.65
CA ARG A 133 -10.91 5.03 15.82
C ARG A 133 -10.86 5.79 14.50
N LEU A 134 -10.21 5.23 13.49
CA LEU A 134 -10.17 5.83 12.15
C LEU A 134 -11.56 5.86 11.50
N LEU A 135 -12.38 4.82 11.71
CA LEU A 135 -13.79 4.82 11.28
C LEU A 135 -14.60 5.93 11.97
N GLU A 136 -14.48 6.08 13.29
CA GLU A 136 -15.17 7.14 14.04
C GLU A 136 -14.77 8.53 13.56
N GLN A 137 -13.48 8.75 13.29
CA GLN A 137 -12.96 10.02 12.77
C GLN A 137 -13.45 10.32 11.34
N ALA A 138 -13.50 9.30 10.48
CA ALA A 138 -14.04 9.42 9.14
C ALA A 138 -15.54 9.74 9.15
N ALA A 139 -16.30 9.15 10.08
CA ALA A 139 -17.73 9.42 10.25
C ALA A 139 -18.02 10.82 10.85
N SER A 140 -17.13 11.31 11.71
CA SER A 140 -17.27 12.61 12.39
C SER A 140 -16.88 13.80 11.51
N THR A 141 -16.22 13.57 10.37
CA THR A 141 -15.81 14.62 9.43
C THR A 141 -17.03 15.07 8.59
N PRO A 142 -17.57 16.29 8.78
CA PRO A 142 -18.75 16.74 8.04
C PRO A 142 -18.39 16.94 6.56
N GLY A 143 -18.88 16.06 5.69
CA GLY A 143 -18.64 16.14 4.24
C GLY A 143 -18.56 14.79 3.52
N SER A 144 -18.32 13.69 4.24
CA SER A 144 -18.36 12.32 3.68
C SER A 144 -19.74 11.68 3.84
N SER A 145 -20.78 12.33 3.31
CA SER A 145 -22.03 11.63 3.04
C SER A 145 -21.93 11.12 1.61
N ALA A 146 -21.39 9.92 1.45
CA ALA A 146 -21.65 9.12 0.26
C ALA A 146 -23.18 9.03 0.15
N ARG A 147 -23.71 9.73 -0.87
CA ARG A 147 -25.10 9.63 -1.30
C ARG A 147 -25.40 8.16 -1.58
N VAL A 148 -25.95 7.48 -0.59
CA VAL A 148 -26.63 6.20 -0.76
C VAL A 148 -27.89 6.54 -1.55
N GLU A 149 -27.80 6.47 -2.88
CA GLU A 149 -29.00 6.40 -3.70
C GLU A 149 -29.70 5.09 -3.37
N ALA A 150 -30.76 5.21 -2.55
CA ALA A 150 -31.75 4.18 -2.40
C ALA A 150 -32.39 3.93 -3.78
N GLY A 151 -31.99 2.83 -4.42
CA GLY A 151 -32.61 2.32 -5.64
C GLY A 151 -34.06 1.94 -5.38
N GLY A 152 -34.97 2.88 -5.69
CA GLY A 152 -36.38 2.59 -5.90
C GLY A 152 -36.60 2.19 -7.35
N GLY A 153 -37.01 0.94 -7.57
CA GLY A 153 -37.31 0.40 -8.89
C GLY A 153 -38.52 1.04 -9.56
N GLY A 154 -38.47 1.12 -10.89
CA GLY A 154 -39.58 1.51 -11.75
C GLY A 154 -39.23 1.30 -13.21
N ALA A 155 -39.80 0.24 -13.80
CA ALA A 155 -39.57 -0.23 -15.16
C ALA A 155 -40.09 0.74 -16.25
N GLY A 156 -39.47 0.70 -17.44
CA GLY A 156 -40.04 1.26 -18.67
C GLY A 156 -39.05 1.46 -19.81
N GLU A 157 -38.89 0.46 -20.67
CA GLU A 157 -38.52 0.59 -22.08
C GLU A 157 -39.67 -0.05 -22.91
N PRO A 158 -39.89 0.24 -24.23
CA PRO A 158 -38.85 0.52 -25.24
C PRO A 158 -39.18 1.51 -26.41
N GLY A 159 -38.12 1.95 -27.10
CA GLY A 159 -38.02 2.12 -28.59
C GLY A 159 -38.48 3.45 -29.26
N PRO A 160 -38.23 3.64 -30.59
CA PRO A 160 -36.90 3.85 -31.22
C PRO A 160 -36.82 5.03 -32.24
N ALA A 161 -35.58 5.38 -32.63
CA ALA A 161 -35.08 5.92 -33.94
C ALA A 161 -35.50 7.30 -34.52
N SER A 162 -34.48 8.16 -34.80
CA SER A 162 -34.19 8.93 -36.05
C SER A 162 -33.32 10.16 -35.73
N MET A 163 -32.07 10.25 -36.20
CA MET A 163 -31.58 10.71 -37.51
C MET A 163 -31.38 12.23 -37.66
N THR A 164 -30.20 12.57 -38.20
CA THR A 164 -29.78 13.77 -38.97
C THR A 164 -29.33 15.04 -38.25
N GLY A 165 -28.17 15.56 -38.69
CA GLY A 165 -27.68 16.91 -38.43
C GLY A 165 -26.15 17.03 -38.50
N GLU A 166 -25.59 16.98 -39.71
CA GLU A 166 -24.22 17.43 -40.03
C GLU A 166 -24.19 18.97 -40.04
N ASP A 167 -23.09 19.59 -39.59
CA ASP A 167 -22.58 20.85 -40.18
C ASP A 167 -21.08 21.04 -39.87
N GLU A 168 -20.37 21.57 -40.86
CA GLU A 168 -18.92 21.66 -41.03
C GLU A 168 -18.35 23.04 -40.66
N GLY A 169 -17.00 23.14 -40.60
CA GLY A 169 -16.21 24.38 -40.74
C GLY A 169 -15.92 25.12 -39.43
N GLU A 170 -14.76 25.71 -39.14
CA GLU A 170 -13.56 26.10 -39.89
C GLU A 170 -12.49 26.35 -38.78
N GLY A 171 -11.22 25.98 -38.90
CA GLY A 171 -10.21 26.80 -39.59
C GLY A 171 -9.70 27.95 -38.71
N GLY A 172 -8.54 27.81 -38.06
CA GLY A 172 -7.96 28.88 -37.24
C GLY A 172 -6.55 28.59 -36.73
N GLU A 173 -5.57 28.60 -37.63
CA GLU A 173 -4.14 28.69 -37.32
C GLU A 173 -3.80 30.02 -36.64
N VAL A 174 -2.96 29.98 -35.60
CA VAL A 174 -2.12 31.13 -35.21
C VAL A 174 -0.74 30.63 -34.77
N GLU A 175 0.23 30.81 -35.67
CA GLU A 175 1.65 30.68 -35.38
C GLU A 175 2.23 31.97 -34.77
N SER A 176 3.14 31.74 -33.81
CA SER A 176 4.43 32.43 -33.60
C SER A 176 4.49 33.94 -33.34
N ALA A 177 4.94 34.26 -32.12
CA ALA A 177 5.91 35.34 -31.90
C ALA A 177 6.91 34.94 -30.82
N SER A 178 8.19 34.97 -31.16
CA SER A 178 9.32 34.53 -30.33
C SER A 178 10.04 35.71 -29.66
N SER A 179 10.65 35.36 -28.51
CA SER A 179 11.90 35.91 -27.91
C SER A 179 11.79 37.12 -26.95
N PRO A 180 12.75 37.33 -26.00
CA PRO A 180 13.93 36.53 -25.63
C PRO A 180 14.13 36.23 -24.11
N ALA A 181 15.15 35.40 -23.87
CA ALA A 181 15.69 34.80 -22.64
C ALA A 181 15.86 35.66 -21.38
N THR A 182 15.73 35.02 -20.21
CA THR A 182 16.64 35.22 -19.05
C THR A 182 16.71 33.97 -18.16
N GLY A 183 17.91 33.38 -18.07
CA GLY A 183 18.53 32.85 -16.85
C GLY A 183 17.82 31.78 -16.00
N GLY A 184 18.35 30.55 -16.09
CA GLY A 184 18.84 29.83 -14.91
C GLY A 184 17.81 29.33 -13.89
N GLY A 185 17.39 28.09 -14.06
CA GLY A 185 16.80 27.29 -13.00
C GLY A 185 16.71 25.86 -13.47
N ALA A 186 17.65 25.03 -13.01
CA ALA A 186 17.55 23.59 -13.17
C ALA A 186 16.20 23.16 -12.59
N GLY A 187 15.26 22.82 -13.47
CA GLY A 187 14.04 22.13 -13.11
C GLY A 187 14.44 20.76 -12.60
N GLY A 188 14.73 20.67 -11.30
CA GLY A 188 14.61 19.41 -10.59
C GLY A 188 13.15 19.05 -10.68
N GLU A 189 12.78 18.22 -11.66
CA GLU A 189 11.63 17.35 -11.52
C GLU A 189 11.78 16.70 -10.15
N ALA A 190 10.92 17.09 -9.20
CA ALA A 190 10.90 16.51 -7.88
C ALA A 190 10.76 15.00 -8.08
N THR A 191 11.81 14.24 -7.78
CA THR A 191 11.71 12.79 -7.72
C THR A 191 10.53 12.50 -6.80
N PRO A 192 9.49 11.78 -7.25
CA PRO A 192 8.38 11.42 -6.39
C PRO A 192 8.94 10.83 -5.11
N ASP A 193 8.51 11.33 -3.95
CA ASP A 193 8.94 10.79 -2.67
C ASP A 193 8.26 9.42 -2.49
N LEU A 194 8.92 8.39 -3.03
CA LEU A 194 8.37 7.04 -3.10
C LEU A 194 8.16 6.42 -1.71
N LEU A 195 8.93 6.85 -0.70
CA LEU A 195 8.72 6.44 0.69
C LEU A 195 7.47 7.08 1.27
N ASN A 196 7.22 8.34 0.94
CA ASN A 196 5.97 9.01 1.28
C ASN A 196 4.78 8.31 0.60
N ASP A 197 4.93 7.84 -0.65
CA ASP A 197 3.91 7.02 -1.31
C ASP A 197 3.65 5.71 -0.56
N TYR A 198 4.71 5.02 -0.12
CA TYR A 198 4.61 3.80 0.68
C TYR A 198 3.87 4.00 2.02
N ALA A 199 4.05 5.15 2.68
CA ALA A 199 3.53 5.37 4.03
C ALA A 199 2.19 6.10 4.09
N HIS A 200 1.89 6.97 3.13
CA HIS A 200 0.78 7.93 3.24
C HIS A 200 -0.19 7.94 2.05
N SER A 201 0.14 7.33 0.91
CA SER A 201 -0.70 7.46 -0.28
C SER A 201 -1.99 6.63 -0.18
N PRO A 202 -3.19 7.26 -0.21
CA PRO A 202 -4.45 6.50 -0.19
C PRO A 202 -4.60 5.57 -1.40
N ARG A 203 -3.96 5.93 -2.53
CA ARG A 203 -3.90 5.08 -3.73
C ARG A 203 -3.10 3.81 -3.47
N VAL A 204 -1.97 3.91 -2.78
CA VAL A 204 -1.14 2.76 -2.40
C VAL A 204 -1.91 1.88 -1.41
N GLY A 205 -2.59 2.47 -0.42
CA GLY A 205 -3.43 1.71 0.50
C GLY A 205 -4.52 0.90 -0.20
N LEU A 206 -5.20 1.48 -1.20
CA LEU A 206 -6.16 0.78 -2.05
C LEU A 206 -5.51 -0.35 -2.87
N GLU A 207 -4.37 -0.09 -3.50
CA GLU A 207 -3.67 -1.08 -4.31
C GLU A 207 -3.15 -2.25 -3.46
N ASN A 208 -2.63 -1.96 -2.27
CA ASN A 208 -2.03 -2.95 -1.38
C ASN A 208 -3.05 -3.88 -0.76
N THR A 209 -4.25 -3.38 -0.45
CA THR A 209 -5.33 -4.15 0.16
C THR A 209 -6.25 -4.84 -0.86
N ARG A 210 -6.06 -4.56 -2.15
CA ARG A 210 -6.91 -5.09 -3.24
C ARG A 210 -6.97 -6.62 -3.27
N ASP A 211 -5.86 -7.28 -2.98
CA ASP A 211 -5.72 -8.74 -3.06
C ASP A 211 -5.75 -9.39 -1.65
N TRP A 212 -6.22 -8.65 -0.64
CA TRP A 212 -6.46 -9.19 0.69
C TRP A 212 -7.79 -9.94 0.67
N ASP A 213 -7.73 -11.23 1.02
CA ASP A 213 -8.90 -12.09 1.09
C ASP A 213 -8.74 -13.10 2.22
N GLU A 214 -9.86 -13.63 2.69
CA GLU A 214 -9.84 -14.65 3.74
C GLU A 214 -9.19 -15.93 3.21
N ASP A 215 -8.11 -16.35 3.86
CA ASP A 215 -7.40 -17.58 3.54
C ASP A 215 -7.03 -18.30 4.84
N ASP A 216 -7.95 -19.15 5.30
CA ASP A 216 -7.79 -19.94 6.53
C ASP A 216 -6.58 -20.87 6.42
N LEU A 217 -6.35 -21.48 5.25
CA LEU A 217 -5.23 -22.41 5.04
C LEU A 217 -3.88 -21.70 5.13
N PHE A 218 -3.78 -20.49 4.60
CA PHE A 218 -2.57 -19.69 4.75
C PHE A 218 -2.42 -19.16 6.17
N SER A 219 -3.53 -18.78 6.82
CA SER A 219 -3.54 -18.37 8.22
C SER A 219 -3.06 -19.45 9.18
N ASP A 220 -3.48 -20.71 8.96
CA ASP A 220 -3.03 -21.88 9.73
C ASP A 220 -1.54 -22.14 9.52
N ARG A 221 -1.06 -22.01 8.27
CA ARG A 221 0.37 -22.15 7.94
C ARG A 221 1.23 -21.11 8.67
N ILE A 222 0.73 -19.89 8.81
CA ILE A 222 1.42 -18.85 9.60
C ILE A 222 1.52 -19.28 11.07
N ASP A 223 0.47 -19.86 11.65
CA ASP A 223 0.50 -20.37 13.04
C ASP A 223 1.48 -21.54 13.20
N GLU A 224 1.56 -22.43 12.23
CA GLU A 224 2.56 -23.49 12.20
C GLU A 224 3.99 -22.91 12.23
N ARG A 225 4.26 -21.86 11.44
CA ARG A 225 5.58 -21.18 11.46
C ARG A 225 5.90 -20.55 12.81
N VAL A 226 4.90 -19.94 13.45
CA VAL A 226 5.08 -19.36 14.79
C VAL A 226 5.39 -20.46 15.81
N THR A 227 4.62 -21.55 15.78
CA THR A 227 4.79 -22.71 16.68
C THR A 227 6.18 -23.33 16.51
N ASP A 228 6.62 -23.57 15.26
CA ASP A 228 7.95 -24.08 14.95
C ASP A 228 9.06 -23.16 15.47
N ALA A 229 8.89 -21.84 15.34
CA ALA A 229 9.86 -20.86 15.82
C ALA A 229 9.95 -20.82 17.36
N GLU A 230 8.84 -21.03 18.06
CA GLU A 230 8.83 -21.13 19.53
C GLU A 230 9.53 -22.40 20.03
N LEU A 231 9.26 -23.54 19.40
CA LEU A 231 9.89 -24.82 19.75
C LEU A 231 11.40 -24.83 19.50
N ASN A 232 11.87 -24.13 18.46
CA ASN A 232 13.30 -24.04 18.16
C ASN A 232 14.07 -23.05 19.05
N ARG A 233 13.39 -22.31 19.94
CA ARG A 233 14.02 -21.45 20.96
C ARG A 233 14.28 -22.14 22.30
N SER A 234 13.65 -23.30 22.55
CA SER A 234 13.82 -24.11 23.76
C SER A 234 14.95 -25.13 23.64
#